data_AF-A0A9X3PQ01-F1
#
_entry.id   AF-A0A9X3PQ01-F1
#
_cell.length_a   1.000
_cell.length_b   1.000
_cell.length_c   1.000
_cell.angle_alpha   90.00
_cell.angle_beta   90.00
_cell.angle_gamma   90.00
#
_symmetry.space_group_name_H-M   'P 1'
#
loop_
_entity.id
_entity.type
_entity.pdbx_description
1 polymer ?
#
loop_
_entity_poly.entity_id
_entity_poly.type
_entity_poly.pdbx_seq_one_letter_code
_entity_poly.pdbx_strand_id
1 'polypeptide(L)'
;MKSAVALALAAASGGLLTLGLASPASAHAALTGTDPENGSTLAEAPAEVSATFSEILDQASTEIAVTDPVGAVIDVADPSYDGDTFTQPMLYTTPGEYTLAFRVISEDGHRVDDAITFTVESIPAGLYAPGAEPTDPAATGAETTAEASPSETTSRATGGMPSEDEDSNTGAALAAILLGLLVVVVGGVVLVKVVGRKGKENEGAGSA
;
A
#
# COMPACT_ATOMS: atom_id res chain seq x y z
N MET A 1 -52.60 7.21 -19.37
CA MET A 1 -51.37 6.92 -20.15
C MET A 1 -50.21 7.88 -19.82
N LYS A 2 -50.43 9.20 -19.75
CA LYS A 2 -49.39 10.22 -19.47
C LYS A 2 -48.69 10.07 -18.10
N SER A 3 -49.45 9.69 -17.05
CA SER A 3 -48.91 9.49 -15.70
C SER A 3 -48.09 8.21 -15.53
N ALA A 4 -48.34 7.18 -16.36
CA ALA A 4 -47.57 5.93 -16.33
C ALA A 4 -46.19 6.11 -16.99
N VAL A 5 -46.11 6.94 -18.04
CA VAL A 5 -44.85 7.32 -18.69
C VAL A 5 -43.98 8.18 -17.78
N ALA A 6 -44.57 9.13 -17.05
CA ALA A 6 -43.84 9.98 -16.10
C ALA A 6 -43.25 9.19 -14.92
N LEU A 7 -43.98 8.18 -14.42
CA LEU A 7 -43.49 7.32 -13.33
C LEU A 7 -42.38 6.37 -13.80
N ALA A 8 -42.46 5.86 -15.03
CA ALA A 8 -41.40 5.05 -15.63
C ALA A 8 -40.12 5.86 -15.91
N LEU A 9 -40.24 7.14 -16.32
CA LEU A 9 -39.10 8.03 -16.53
C LEU A 9 -38.41 8.44 -15.23
N ALA A 10 -39.17 8.67 -14.15
CA ALA A 10 -38.62 8.99 -12.83
C ALA A 10 -37.88 7.79 -12.21
N ALA A 11 -38.42 6.57 -12.36
CA ALA A 11 -37.77 5.34 -11.91
C ALA A 11 -36.48 5.04 -12.71
N ALA A 12 -36.49 5.28 -14.03
CA ALA A 12 -35.30 5.11 -14.87
C ALA A 12 -34.19 6.13 -14.55
N SER A 13 -34.56 7.38 -14.24
CA SER A 13 -33.61 8.44 -13.83
C SER A 13 -32.99 8.15 -12.46
N GLY A 14 -33.77 7.64 -11.50
CA GLY A 14 -33.28 7.26 -10.18
C GLY A 14 -32.30 6.08 -10.22
N GLY A 15 -32.58 5.07 -11.05
CA GLY A 15 -31.68 3.91 -11.22
C GLY A 15 -30.36 4.22 -11.93
N LEU A 16 -30.33 5.22 -12.82
CA LEU A 16 -29.11 5.65 -13.50
C LEU A 16 -28.16 6.44 -12.58
N LEU A 17 -28.68 7.26 -11.66
CA LEU A 17 -27.85 8.01 -10.71
C LEU A 17 -27.19 7.09 -9.66
N THR A 18 -27.81 5.96 -9.31
CA THR A 18 -27.22 5.02 -8.33
C THR A 18 -26.09 4.16 -8.91
N LEU A 19 -26.01 3.99 -10.24
CA LEU A 19 -24.97 3.18 -10.88
C LEU A 19 -23.60 3.87 -10.95
N GLY A 20 -23.54 5.17 -10.71
CA GLY A 20 -22.30 5.97 -10.75
C GLY A 20 -21.57 6.12 -9.42
N LEU A 21 -22.12 5.60 -8.30
CA LEU A 21 -21.53 5.71 -6.96
C LEU A 21 -20.98 4.38 -6.42
N ALA A 22 -20.95 3.32 -7.24
CA ALA A 22 -20.21 2.12 -6.86
C ALA A 22 -18.71 2.43 -6.96
N SER A 23 -18.11 2.85 -5.85
CA SER A 23 -16.65 2.86 -5.72
C SER A 23 -16.13 1.47 -6.08
N PRO A 24 -15.04 1.35 -6.84
CA PRO A 24 -14.41 0.05 -7.04
C PRO A 24 -14.10 -0.54 -5.66
N ALA A 25 -14.69 -1.69 -5.35
CA ALA A 25 -14.27 -2.45 -4.18
C ALA A 25 -12.83 -2.87 -4.45
N SER A 26 -11.86 -2.31 -3.73
CA SER A 26 -10.47 -2.73 -3.83
C SER A 26 -10.37 -4.12 -3.19
N ALA A 27 -10.31 -5.14 -4.03
CA ALA A 27 -10.16 -6.55 -3.64
C ALA A 27 -8.73 -7.00 -3.95
N HIS A 28 -7.74 -6.23 -3.53
CA HIS A 28 -6.33 -6.58 -3.68
C HIS A 28 -5.83 -7.10 -2.33
N ALA A 29 -4.92 -8.09 -2.34
CA ALA A 29 -4.15 -8.46 -1.17
C ALA A 29 -3.52 -7.20 -0.55
N ALA A 30 -3.92 -6.90 0.68
CA ALA A 30 -3.41 -5.78 1.45
C ALA A 30 -2.82 -6.32 2.75
N LEU A 31 -1.72 -5.71 3.21
CA LEU A 31 -1.18 -5.97 4.53
C LEU A 31 -2.22 -5.51 5.57
N THR A 32 -2.69 -6.43 6.40
CA THR A 32 -3.74 -6.17 7.41
C THR A 32 -3.19 -6.09 8.83
N GLY A 33 -2.05 -6.72 9.09
CA GLY A 33 -1.39 -6.68 10.39
C GLY A 33 0.02 -7.24 10.36
N THR A 34 0.82 -6.83 11.35
CA THR A 34 2.16 -7.37 11.57
C THR A 34 2.41 -7.56 13.06
N ASP A 35 3.20 -8.57 13.39
CA ASP A 35 3.75 -8.75 14.73
C ASP A 35 5.26 -8.96 14.60
N PRO A 36 6.09 -8.04 15.12
CA PRO A 36 5.73 -6.83 15.84
C PRO A 36 5.06 -5.76 14.95
N GLU A 37 4.41 -4.78 15.57
CA GLU A 37 3.83 -3.64 14.84
C GLU A 37 4.91 -2.85 14.09
N ASN A 38 4.60 -2.40 12.87
CA ASN A 38 5.52 -1.60 12.07
C ASN A 38 5.95 -0.31 12.80
N GLY A 39 7.25 -0.06 12.87
CA GLY A 39 7.88 1.04 13.58
C GLY A 39 7.95 0.88 15.10
N SER A 40 7.59 -0.29 15.63
CA SER A 40 7.62 -0.52 17.08
C SER A 40 9.05 -0.64 17.64
N THR A 41 9.20 -0.35 18.93
CA THR A 41 10.43 -0.57 19.69
C THR A 41 10.16 -1.64 20.75
N LEU A 42 10.98 -2.68 20.75
CA LEU A 42 10.85 -3.86 21.60
C LEU A 42 12.01 -3.90 22.59
N ALA A 43 11.70 -4.12 23.87
CA ALA A 43 12.72 -4.30 24.90
C ALA A 43 13.61 -5.52 24.63
N GLU A 44 13.03 -6.56 24.03
CA GLU A 44 13.71 -7.83 23.73
C GLU A 44 13.34 -8.27 22.30
N ALA A 45 14.33 -8.76 21.57
CA ALA A 45 14.16 -9.19 20.19
C ALA A 45 13.25 -10.42 20.08
N PRO A 46 12.21 -10.40 19.20
CA PRO A 46 11.30 -11.52 19.04
C PRO A 46 11.97 -12.67 18.29
N ALA A 47 11.57 -13.92 18.55
CA ALA A 47 12.12 -15.08 17.83
C ALA A 47 11.63 -15.17 16.37
N GLU A 48 10.50 -14.54 16.07
CA GLU A 48 9.85 -14.56 14.77
C GLU A 48 9.13 -13.23 14.51
N VAL A 49 8.92 -12.93 13.24
CA VAL A 49 8.15 -11.78 12.78
C VAL A 49 7.09 -12.30 11.82
N SER A 50 5.85 -11.83 11.95
CA SER A 50 4.74 -12.25 11.10
C SER A 50 4.07 -11.08 10.40
N ALA A 51 3.49 -11.37 9.24
CA ALA A 51 2.69 -10.45 8.48
C ALA A 51 1.44 -11.16 7.93
N THR A 52 0.28 -10.57 8.19
CA THR A 52 -1.04 -11.05 7.81
C THR A 52 -1.59 -10.19 6.68
N PHE A 53 -2.20 -10.85 5.69
CA PHE A 53 -2.77 -10.20 4.52
C PHE A 53 -4.28 -10.39 4.48
N SER A 54 -4.95 -9.64 3.59
CA SER A 54 -6.39 -9.79 3.39
C SER A 54 -6.78 -11.02 2.56
N GLU A 55 -5.80 -11.70 1.96
CA GLU A 55 -5.99 -12.86 1.07
C GLU A 55 -4.88 -13.91 1.26
N ILE A 56 -5.18 -15.15 0.87
CA ILE A 56 -4.27 -16.29 0.96
C ILE A 56 -3.06 -16.08 0.04
N LEU A 57 -1.87 -16.42 0.54
CA LEU A 57 -0.60 -16.23 -0.15
C LEU A 57 -0.22 -17.44 -1.04
N ASP A 58 0.30 -17.16 -2.23
CA ASP A 58 1.11 -18.10 -3.00
C ASP A 58 2.52 -18.17 -2.43
N GLN A 59 2.75 -19.23 -1.65
CA GLN A 59 3.98 -19.46 -0.91
C GLN A 59 5.21 -19.60 -1.83
N ALA A 60 5.04 -20.15 -3.02
CA ALA A 60 6.15 -20.41 -3.95
C ALA A 60 6.73 -19.12 -4.56
N SER A 61 5.99 -18.01 -4.47
CA SER A 61 6.30 -16.74 -5.11
C SER A 61 6.66 -15.64 -4.11
N THR A 62 6.88 -15.99 -2.84
CA THR A 62 7.26 -15.03 -1.80
C THR A 62 8.77 -14.84 -1.74
N GLU A 63 9.21 -13.59 -1.68
CA GLU A 63 10.60 -13.20 -1.46
C GLU A 63 10.68 -12.37 -0.17
N ILE A 64 11.60 -12.72 0.73
CA ILE A 64 11.83 -12.00 2.00
C ILE A 64 13.31 -11.62 2.10
N ALA A 65 13.57 -10.40 2.55
CA ALA A 65 14.90 -9.92 2.87
C ALA A 65 14.89 -9.17 4.21
N VAL A 66 15.83 -9.51 5.09
CA VAL A 66 16.02 -8.82 6.36
C VAL A 66 17.29 -7.99 6.28
N THR A 67 17.18 -6.70 6.57
CA THR A 67 18.31 -5.77 6.70
C THR A 67 18.52 -5.43 8.17
N ASP A 68 19.77 -5.53 8.62
CA ASP A 68 20.15 -5.27 10.00
C ASP A 68 20.48 -3.78 10.26
N PRO A 69 20.75 -3.38 11.52
CA PRO A 69 21.00 -1.99 11.89
C PRO A 69 22.27 -1.38 11.27
N VAL A 70 23.19 -2.21 10.73
CA VAL A 70 24.39 -1.73 10.04
C VAL A 70 24.20 -1.67 8.52
N GLY A 71 23.00 -1.99 8.03
CA GLY A 71 22.62 -1.93 6.62
C GLY A 71 23.01 -3.18 5.83
N ALA A 72 23.36 -4.29 6.49
CA ALA A 72 23.65 -5.56 5.84
C ALA A 72 22.39 -6.39 5.69
N VAL A 73 22.21 -7.04 4.52
CA VAL A 73 21.20 -8.08 4.37
C VAL A 73 21.70 -9.33 5.06
N ILE A 74 20.90 -9.87 5.97
CA ILE A 74 21.26 -11.06 6.76
C ILE A 74 20.51 -12.28 6.24
N ASP A 75 21.20 -13.42 6.25
CA ASP A 75 20.59 -14.71 5.94
C ASP A 75 19.66 -15.12 7.08
N VAL A 76 18.41 -15.42 6.73
CA VAL A 76 17.37 -15.93 7.63
C VAL A 76 16.84 -17.26 7.13
N ALA A 77 16.25 -18.05 8.02
CA ALA A 77 15.60 -19.31 7.62
C ALA A 77 14.39 -19.03 6.71
N ASP A 78 13.94 -20.04 5.97
CA ASP A 78 12.71 -19.90 5.18
C ASP A 78 11.50 -19.59 6.09
N PRO A 79 10.56 -18.75 5.64
CA PRO A 79 9.32 -18.50 6.37
C PRO A 79 8.42 -19.74 6.38
N SER A 80 7.53 -19.79 7.37
CA SER A 80 6.38 -20.70 7.38
C SER A 80 5.11 -19.94 7.03
N TYR A 81 4.09 -20.65 6.56
CA TYR A 81 2.84 -20.05 6.09
C TYR A 81 1.63 -20.71 6.74
N ASP A 82 0.65 -19.90 7.10
CA ASP A 82 -0.69 -20.32 7.52
C ASP A 82 -1.73 -19.45 6.78
N GLY A 83 -2.22 -19.94 5.64
CA GLY A 83 -3.18 -19.24 4.80
C GLY A 83 -2.68 -17.88 4.29
N ASP A 84 -3.23 -16.81 4.84
CA ASP A 84 -2.94 -15.41 4.52
C ASP A 84 -1.79 -14.81 5.34
N THR A 85 -1.15 -15.60 6.22
CA THR A 85 -0.07 -15.12 7.09
C THR A 85 1.23 -15.86 6.79
N PHE A 86 2.34 -15.11 6.71
CA PHE A 86 3.68 -15.69 6.78
C PHE A 86 4.32 -15.38 8.13
N THR A 87 5.16 -16.30 8.61
CA THR A 87 5.95 -16.16 9.83
C THR A 87 7.42 -16.44 9.50
N GLN A 88 8.23 -15.41 9.69
CA GLN A 88 9.66 -15.38 9.42
C GLN A 88 10.46 -15.60 10.72
N PRO A 89 11.17 -16.73 10.88
CA PRO A 89 12.12 -16.91 11.98
C PRO A 89 13.25 -15.89 11.89
N MET A 90 13.64 -15.32 13.03
CA MET A 90 14.63 -14.25 13.09
C MET A 90 15.90 -14.66 13.84
N LEU A 91 17.03 -14.19 13.35
CA LEU A 91 18.30 -14.12 14.05
C LEU A 91 18.85 -12.70 13.91
N TYR A 92 19.62 -12.27 14.90
CA TYR A 92 20.04 -10.88 15.05
C TYR A 92 21.56 -10.73 15.12
N THR A 93 22.07 -9.63 14.59
CA THR A 93 23.50 -9.31 14.58
C THR A 93 23.88 -8.35 15.72
N THR A 94 23.07 -7.31 15.92
CA THR A 94 23.26 -6.28 16.95
C THR A 94 21.92 -5.67 17.36
N PRO A 95 21.75 -5.14 18.59
CA PRO A 95 20.59 -4.31 18.91
C PRO A 95 20.49 -3.10 17.97
N GLY A 96 19.27 -2.68 17.66
CA GLY A 96 18.98 -1.60 16.73
C GLY A 96 17.74 -1.84 15.86
N GLU A 97 17.59 -1.03 14.82
CA GLU A 97 16.48 -1.11 13.87
C GLU A 97 16.73 -2.17 12.78
N TYR A 98 15.77 -3.06 12.60
CA TYR A 98 15.75 -4.04 11.52
C TYR A 98 14.66 -3.67 10.51
N THR A 99 14.90 -3.97 9.23
CA THR A 99 13.91 -3.84 8.16
C THR A 99 13.62 -5.22 7.59
N LEU A 100 12.36 -5.63 7.63
CA LEU A 100 11.84 -6.80 6.94
C LEU A 100 11.14 -6.34 5.66
N ALA A 101 11.81 -6.49 4.52
CA ALA A 101 11.23 -6.25 3.22
C ALA A 101 10.68 -7.57 2.67
N PHE A 102 9.49 -7.52 2.09
CA PHE A 102 8.86 -8.70 1.51
C PHE A 102 8.14 -8.36 0.23
N ARG A 103 8.04 -9.39 -0.58
CA ARG A 103 7.22 -9.42 -1.78
C ARG A 103 6.42 -10.69 -1.74
N VAL A 104 5.11 -10.56 -1.77
CA VAL A 104 4.18 -11.69 -1.77
C VAL A 104 3.28 -11.62 -2.99
N ILE A 105 2.81 -12.78 -3.44
CA ILE A 105 1.77 -12.89 -4.45
C ILE A 105 0.59 -13.61 -3.79
N SER A 106 -0.62 -13.07 -3.91
CA SER A 106 -1.84 -13.76 -3.46
C SER A 106 -2.27 -14.84 -4.47
N GLU A 107 -3.12 -15.78 -4.05
CA GLU A 107 -3.65 -16.83 -4.94
C GLU A 107 -4.36 -16.28 -6.20
N ASP A 108 -4.87 -15.05 -6.15
CA ASP A 108 -5.51 -14.38 -7.29
C ASP A 108 -4.52 -13.71 -8.26
N GLY A 109 -3.22 -13.74 -7.93
CA GLY A 109 -2.12 -13.26 -8.76
C GLY A 109 -1.72 -11.80 -8.53
N HIS A 110 -2.32 -11.10 -7.56
CA HIS A 110 -1.85 -9.76 -7.19
C HIS A 110 -0.56 -9.83 -6.40
N ARG A 111 0.31 -8.87 -6.68
CA ARG A 111 1.60 -8.74 -6.01
C ARG A 111 1.60 -7.56 -5.06
N VAL A 112 2.14 -7.79 -3.87
CA VAL A 112 2.40 -6.77 -2.86
C VAL A 112 3.90 -6.72 -2.61
N ASP A 113 4.48 -5.54 -2.75
CA ASP A 113 5.84 -5.23 -2.32
C ASP A 113 5.73 -4.23 -1.16
N ASP A 114 6.22 -4.59 0.02
CA ASP A 114 6.16 -3.73 1.20
C ASP A 114 7.34 -4.01 2.15
N ALA A 115 7.49 -3.19 3.17
CA ALA A 115 8.49 -3.38 4.21
C ALA A 115 7.98 -2.87 5.56
N ILE A 116 8.38 -3.57 6.62
CA ILE A 116 8.20 -3.11 8.00
C ILE A 116 9.53 -2.91 8.69
N THR A 117 9.57 -1.96 9.61
CA THR A 117 10.70 -1.75 10.51
C THR A 117 10.32 -2.07 11.94
N PHE A 118 11.29 -2.48 12.74
CA PHE A 118 11.14 -2.60 14.18
C PHE A 118 12.51 -2.46 14.84
N THR A 119 12.54 -1.87 16.03
CA THR A 119 13.77 -1.65 16.81
C THR A 119 13.82 -2.61 17.99
N VAL A 120 14.96 -3.24 18.24
CA VAL A 120 15.17 -4.12 19.39
C VAL A 120 16.26 -3.55 20.30
N GLU A 121 15.98 -3.45 21.61
CA GLU A 121 16.92 -2.89 22.59
C GLU A 121 17.88 -3.95 23.15
N SER A 122 17.46 -5.21 23.19
CA SER A 122 18.29 -6.34 23.63
C SER A 122 18.00 -7.60 22.84
N ILE A 123 19.00 -8.47 22.70
CA ILE A 123 18.89 -9.74 21.98
C ILE A 123 19.13 -10.89 22.97
N PRO A 124 18.18 -11.85 23.07
CA PRO A 124 18.36 -13.07 23.86
C PRO A 124 19.53 -13.92 23.34
N ALA A 125 20.27 -14.56 24.25
CA ALA A 125 21.47 -15.33 23.90
C ALA A 125 21.25 -16.41 22.82
N GLY A 126 20.04 -16.95 22.68
CA GLY A 126 19.70 -17.96 21.67
C GLY A 126 19.31 -17.41 20.30
N LEU A 127 19.23 -16.10 20.12
CA LEU A 127 18.75 -15.46 18.88
C LEU A 127 19.85 -14.70 18.13
N TYR A 128 21.12 -14.83 18.54
CA TYR A 128 22.22 -14.26 17.78
C TYR A 128 22.51 -15.08 16.52
N ALA A 129 22.71 -14.39 15.40
CA ALA A 129 23.16 -14.98 14.16
C ALA A 129 24.56 -15.61 14.33
N PRO A 130 24.92 -16.67 13.57
CA PRO A 130 26.24 -17.27 13.65
C PRO A 130 27.36 -16.23 13.44
N GLY A 131 28.27 -16.12 14.43
CA GLY A 131 29.37 -15.15 14.39
C GLY A 131 29.02 -13.76 14.94
N ALA A 132 27.76 -13.52 15.34
CA ALA A 132 27.40 -12.41 16.20
C ALA A 132 27.55 -12.85 17.66
N GLU A 133 28.41 -12.17 18.43
CA GLU A 133 28.58 -12.45 19.86
C GLU A 133 27.81 -11.42 20.68
N PRO A 134 27.18 -11.82 21.80
CA PRO A 134 26.62 -10.89 22.76
C PRO A 134 27.71 -9.92 23.21
N THR A 135 27.55 -8.64 22.91
CA THR A 135 28.36 -7.62 23.56
C THR A 135 27.75 -7.43 24.94
N ASP A 136 28.30 -8.14 25.92
CA ASP A 136 27.87 -8.05 27.31
C ASP A 136 27.98 -6.59 27.78
N PRO A 137 26.87 -5.90 28.11
CA PRO A 137 26.94 -4.52 28.60
C PRO A 137 27.66 -4.41 29.95
N ALA A 138 27.98 -5.52 30.62
CA ALA A 138 28.65 -5.54 31.93
C ALA A 138 30.19 -5.45 31.87
N ALA A 139 30.84 -5.49 30.70
CA ALA A 139 32.31 -5.48 30.57
C ALA A 139 32.85 -4.22 29.86
N THR A 140 32.39 -3.03 30.23
CA THR A 140 33.12 -1.78 29.92
C THR A 140 33.18 -0.89 31.15
N GLY A 141 34.01 -1.32 32.10
CA GLY A 141 34.40 -0.53 33.25
C GLY A 141 35.90 -0.66 33.48
N ALA A 142 36.70 0.09 32.72
CA ALA A 142 37.99 0.66 33.16
C ALA A 142 38.67 1.48 32.04
N GLU A 143 38.65 2.80 32.23
CA GLU A 143 39.78 3.72 32.07
C GLU A 143 40.32 4.05 30.66
N THR A 144 39.90 5.22 30.15
CA THR A 144 40.87 6.26 29.74
C THR A 144 40.27 7.65 29.95
N THR A 145 40.82 8.33 30.96
CA THR A 145 40.78 9.77 31.14
C THR A 145 41.66 10.45 30.10
N ALA A 146 41.10 11.38 29.33
CA ALA A 146 41.78 12.55 28.76
C ALA A 146 40.68 13.54 28.34
N GLU A 147 40.25 14.42 29.24
CA GLU A 147 40.77 15.79 29.38
C GLU A 147 40.28 16.72 28.26
N ALA A 148 39.42 17.65 28.66
CA ALA A 148 38.77 18.65 27.85
C ALA A 148 39.71 19.84 27.54
N SER A 149 39.62 20.40 26.33
CA SER A 149 39.53 21.86 26.16
C SER A 149 39.22 22.29 24.72
N PRO A 150 38.62 23.49 24.55
CA PRO A 150 37.71 23.80 23.45
C PRO A 150 38.42 24.47 22.26
N SER A 151 37.72 24.52 21.13
CA SER A 151 37.96 25.56 20.12
C SER A 151 36.63 25.98 19.53
N GLU A 152 36.13 27.12 20.02
CA GLU A 152 35.18 27.94 19.29
C GLU A 152 35.92 28.60 18.12
N THR A 153 35.37 28.52 16.91
CA THR A 153 35.48 29.61 15.93
C THR A 153 34.26 29.59 15.02
N THR A 154 33.54 30.69 15.16
CA THR A 154 32.48 31.24 14.32
C THR A 154 32.71 31.06 12.81
N SER A 155 31.66 30.70 12.07
CA SER A 155 31.42 31.30 10.76
C SER A 155 29.92 31.41 10.53
N ARG A 156 29.49 32.65 10.39
CA ARG A 156 28.10 33.13 10.31
C ARG A 156 27.84 33.60 8.87
N ALA A 157 26.59 33.37 8.45
CA ALA A 157 25.79 34.12 7.46
C ALA A 157 26.15 33.92 5.98
N THR A 158 25.26 34.08 4.99
CA THR A 158 23.78 34.22 4.87
C THR A 158 23.58 34.46 3.36
N GLY A 159 22.53 33.89 2.78
CA GLY A 159 21.98 34.32 1.49
C GLY A 159 21.39 33.12 0.77
N GLY A 160 20.15 33.11 0.31
CA GLY A 160 19.08 34.09 0.21
C GLY A 160 18.00 33.44 -0.66
N MET A 161 16.73 33.61 -0.27
CA MET A 161 15.48 33.32 -0.99
C MET A 161 15.47 33.66 -2.50
N PRO A 162 14.36 33.43 -3.24
CA PRO A 162 13.39 32.32 -3.38
C PRO A 162 13.29 31.88 -4.88
N SER A 163 12.51 30.87 -5.29
CA SER A 163 11.21 30.98 -6.03
C SER A 163 10.98 29.63 -6.75
N GLU A 164 9.85 28.95 -6.58
CA GLU A 164 8.61 28.93 -7.43
C GLU A 164 8.64 27.94 -8.60
N ASP A 165 7.49 27.25 -8.78
CA ASP A 165 6.92 26.54 -9.95
C ASP A 165 6.17 25.29 -9.42
N GLU A 166 4.92 25.39 -8.94
CA GLU A 166 3.67 25.39 -9.73
C GLU A 166 3.65 24.39 -10.90
N ASP A 167 3.26 23.13 -10.65
CA ASP A 167 2.71 22.25 -11.69
C ASP A 167 1.23 21.97 -11.41
N SER A 168 0.40 22.76 -12.08
CA SER A 168 -1.04 22.73 -12.07
C SER A 168 -1.56 21.70 -13.08
N ASN A 169 -2.15 20.60 -12.60
CA ASN A 169 -2.79 19.57 -13.43
C ASN A 169 -4.19 19.99 -13.96
N THR A 170 -4.39 21.27 -14.24
CA THR A 170 -5.67 21.88 -14.68
C THR A 170 -6.05 21.49 -16.11
N GLY A 171 -5.12 20.93 -16.91
CA GLY A 171 -5.39 20.47 -18.28
C GLY A 171 -6.12 19.11 -18.36
N ALA A 172 -5.82 18.17 -17.45
CA ALA A 172 -6.36 16.82 -17.51
C ALA A 172 -7.84 16.74 -17.10
N ALA A 173 -8.27 17.62 -16.18
CA ALA A 173 -9.66 17.68 -15.72
C ALA A 173 -10.63 18.16 -16.81
N LEU A 174 -10.23 19.11 -17.67
CA LEU A 174 -11.10 19.63 -18.73
C LEU A 174 -11.22 18.67 -19.93
N ALA A 175 -10.17 17.89 -20.23
CA ALA A 175 -10.21 16.90 -21.31
C ALA A 175 -11.16 15.72 -20.99
N ALA A 176 -11.21 15.27 -19.72
CA ALA A 176 -12.12 14.23 -19.28
C ALA A 176 -13.59 14.67 -19.32
N ILE A 177 -13.88 15.94 -18.98
CA ILE A 177 -15.23 16.51 -19.01
C ILE A 177 -15.76 16.59 -20.46
N LEU A 178 -14.92 17.01 -21.41
CA LEU A 178 -15.32 17.10 -22.83
C LEU A 178 -15.53 15.70 -23.47
N LEU A 179 -14.69 14.72 -23.12
CA LEU A 179 -14.86 13.34 -23.59
C LEU A 179 -16.15 12.72 -23.04
N GLY A 180 -16.42 12.92 -21.74
CA GLY A 180 -17.65 12.45 -21.10
C GLY A 180 -18.91 13.04 -21.74
N LEU A 181 -18.90 14.33 -22.05
CA LEU A 181 -20.04 15.01 -22.69
C LEU A 181 -20.29 14.49 -24.12
N LEU A 182 -19.22 14.19 -24.87
CA LEU A 182 -19.33 13.60 -26.21
C LEU A 182 -19.96 12.20 -26.18
N VAL A 183 -19.57 11.35 -25.23
CA VAL A 183 -20.15 10.01 -25.06
C VAL A 183 -21.65 10.08 -24.72
N VAL A 184 -22.05 11.02 -23.86
CA VAL A 184 -23.47 11.21 -23.49
C VAL A 184 -24.31 11.66 -24.69
N VAL A 185 -23.80 12.58 -25.52
CA VAL A 185 -24.52 13.07 -26.71
C VAL A 185 -24.65 11.96 -27.76
N VAL A 186 -23.57 11.25 -28.05
CA VAL A 186 -23.59 10.15 -29.04
C VAL A 186 -24.49 9.00 -28.56
N GLY A 187 -24.38 8.61 -27.30
CA GLY A 187 -25.23 7.58 -26.69
C GLY A 187 -26.71 7.96 -26.71
N GLY A 188 -27.03 9.22 -26.38
CA GLY A 188 -28.40 9.75 -26.42
C GLY A 188 -28.99 9.76 -27.82
N VAL A 189 -28.23 10.16 -28.84
CA VAL A 189 -28.69 10.19 -30.24
C VAL A 189 -28.95 8.76 -30.77
N VAL A 190 -28.09 7.80 -30.43
CA VAL A 190 -28.28 6.39 -30.83
C VAL A 190 -29.52 5.81 -30.17
N LEU A 191 -29.73 6.07 -28.87
CA LEU A 191 -30.89 5.60 -28.13
C LEU A 191 -32.20 6.15 -28.72
N VAL A 192 -32.26 7.45 -29.01
CA VAL A 192 -33.44 8.09 -29.62
C VAL A 192 -33.73 7.51 -31.01
N LYS A 193 -32.69 7.23 -31.82
CA LYS A 193 -32.88 6.60 -33.13
C LYS A 193 -33.34 5.14 -33.05
N VAL A 194 -32.87 4.36 -32.07
CA VAL A 194 -33.29 2.96 -31.87
C VAL A 194 -34.73 2.89 -31.35
N VAL A 195 -35.09 3.71 -30.37
CA VAL A 195 -36.45 3.78 -29.83
C VAL A 195 -37.42 4.37 -30.85
N GLY A 196 -36.98 5.37 -31.63
CA GLY A 196 -37.77 5.96 -32.72
C GLY A 196 -37.99 5.03 -33.92
N ARG A 197 -37.09 4.06 -34.17
CA ARG A 197 -37.28 3.03 -35.21
C ARG A 197 -38.33 2.00 -34.81
N LYS A 198 -38.37 1.62 -33.53
CA LYS A 198 -39.32 0.61 -33.02
C LYS A 198 -40.77 1.10 -32.94
N GLY A 199 -40.99 2.41 -33.01
CA GLY A 199 -42.32 3.02 -33.03
C GLY A 199 -42.99 3.09 -34.41
N LYS A 200 -42.27 2.85 -35.51
CA LYS A 200 -42.83 2.97 -36.89
C LYS A 200 -43.29 1.65 -37.51
N GLU A 201 -43.08 0.52 -36.84
CA GLU A 201 -43.46 -0.81 -37.37
C GLU A 201 -44.88 -1.25 -36.97
N ASN A 202 -45.60 -0.48 -36.12
CA ASN A 202 -46.92 -0.85 -35.59
C ASN A 202 -48.12 -0.05 -36.14
N GLU A 203 -47.95 0.74 -37.21
CA GLU A 203 -49.07 1.46 -37.86
C GLU A 203 -49.34 0.99 -39.31
N GLY A 204 -48.82 -0.19 -39.72
CA GLY A 204 -48.90 -0.68 -41.10
C GLY A 204 -49.74 -1.94 -41.36
N ALA A 205 -50.44 -2.51 -40.38
CA ALA A 205 -51.24 -3.73 -40.57
C ALA A 205 -52.68 -3.52 -40.10
N GLY A 206 -53.49 -2.88 -40.96
CA GLY A 206 -54.90 -2.64 -40.66
C GLY A 206 -55.65 -1.86 -41.72
N SER A 207 -55.56 -2.24 -43.00
CA SER A 207 -56.63 -1.99 -43.97
C SER A 207 -56.47 -2.83 -45.23
N ALA A 208 -57.61 -3.33 -45.72
CA ALA A 208 -57.89 -4.22 -46.85
C ALA A 208 -57.86 -5.73 -46.54
#